data_AF-A0A8C5PAV3-F1
#
_entry.id   AF-A0A8C5PAV3-F1
#
_cell.length_a   1.000
_cell.length_b   1.000
_cell.length_c   1.000
_cell.angle_alpha   90.00
_cell.angle_beta   90.00
_cell.angle_gamma   90.00
#
_symmetry.space_group_name_H-M   'P 1'
#
loop_
_entity.id
_entity.type
_entity.pdbx_description
1 polymer ?
#
loop_
_entity_poly.entity_id
_entity_poly.type
_entity_poly.pdbx_seq_one_letter_code
_entity_poly.pdbx_strand_id
1 'polypeptide(L)'
;MFAKATRNVLRDIDAGGDLISVSSLNDSDKAQLLSVVSKKRRFWCWQKPKYHFASLTCMLSDVLTDIKAVKPVVVESEFVTYVGTSGDVIRGNIGADFGNVHMNAAGMGYVESQSSFGALRKQEVDLQHLMKDVRERFLPPVLIKSFLHGRNSEKDRNS
;
A
#
# COMPACT_ATOMS: atom_id res chain seq x y z
N MET A 1 -7.90 -4.32 -13.07
CA MET A 1 -9.25 -4.20 -12.44
C MET A 1 -9.15 -4.18 -10.91
N PHE A 2 -8.63 -5.24 -10.25
CA PHE A 2 -8.52 -5.30 -8.77
C PHE A 2 -7.88 -4.07 -8.10
N ALA A 3 -6.69 -3.64 -8.55
CA ALA A 3 -6.03 -2.44 -8.03
C ALA A 3 -6.87 -1.15 -8.10
N LYS A 4 -7.77 -1.03 -9.09
CA LYS A 4 -8.67 0.12 -9.22
C LYS A 4 -9.82 -0.02 -8.21
N ALA A 5 -10.40 -1.22 -8.10
CA ALA A 5 -11.47 -1.52 -7.17
C ALA A 5 -11.04 -1.29 -5.71
N THR A 6 -9.88 -1.79 -5.28
CA THR A 6 -9.37 -1.58 -3.90
C THR A 6 -9.09 -0.11 -3.61
N ARG A 7 -8.57 0.65 -4.58
CA ARG A 7 -8.40 2.11 -4.43
C ARG A 7 -9.71 2.86 -4.32
N ASN A 8 -10.72 2.47 -5.09
CA ASN A 8 -12.03 3.10 -5.04
C ASN A 8 -12.73 2.83 -3.70
N VAL A 9 -12.68 1.58 -3.22
CA VAL A 9 -13.17 1.24 -1.87
C VAL A 9 -12.54 2.16 -0.84
N LEU A 10 -11.20 2.23 -0.77
CA LEU A 10 -10.52 3.05 0.21
C LEU A 10 -10.78 4.54 0.05
N ARG A 11 -10.93 5.03 -1.18
CA ARG A 11 -11.33 6.42 -1.41
C ARG A 11 -12.70 6.73 -0.81
N ASP A 12 -13.62 5.77 -0.87
CA ASP A 12 -15.01 5.98 -0.46
C ASP A 12 -15.21 5.71 1.05
N ILE A 13 -14.42 4.82 1.66
CA ILE A 13 -14.56 4.44 3.09
C ILE A 13 -13.48 5.00 4.02
N ASP A 14 -12.31 5.36 3.50
CA ASP A 14 -11.14 5.79 4.27
C ASP A 14 -10.43 6.96 3.55
N ALA A 15 -11.21 7.97 3.17
CA ALA A 15 -10.75 9.13 2.43
C ALA A 15 -9.69 9.92 3.21
N GLY A 16 -8.41 9.73 2.83
CA GLY A 16 -7.30 10.39 3.51
C GLY A 16 -6.86 9.72 4.82
N GLY A 17 -7.37 8.53 5.11
CA GLY A 17 -6.89 7.72 6.22
C GLY A 17 -5.63 6.92 5.88
N ASP A 18 -5.35 5.93 6.74
CA ASP A 18 -4.08 5.20 6.75
C ASP A 18 -4.16 3.85 6.02
N LEU A 19 -5.34 3.43 5.53
CA LEU A 19 -5.45 2.19 4.78
C LEU A 19 -4.73 2.32 3.43
N ILE A 20 -4.00 1.27 3.08
CA ILE A 20 -3.20 1.21 1.86
C ILE A 20 -3.84 0.22 0.89
N SER A 21 -4.15 0.68 -0.33
CA SER A 21 -4.73 -0.19 -1.35
C SER A 21 -3.72 -1.23 -1.81
N VAL A 22 -4.11 -2.50 -1.81
CA VAL A 22 -3.31 -3.58 -2.42
C VAL A 22 -3.61 -3.66 -3.92
N SER A 23 -2.56 -3.81 -4.74
CA SER A 23 -2.67 -3.82 -6.20
C SER A 23 -2.93 -5.19 -6.81
N SER A 24 -2.57 -6.28 -6.15
CA SER A 24 -2.77 -7.64 -6.65
C SER A 24 -3.26 -8.57 -5.54
N LEU A 25 -4.01 -9.62 -5.91
CA LEU A 25 -4.46 -10.63 -4.95
C LEU A 25 -3.26 -11.36 -4.32
N ASN A 26 -2.23 -11.68 -5.12
CA ASN A 26 -1.01 -12.33 -4.64
C ASN A 26 -0.22 -11.47 -3.64
N ASP A 27 -0.29 -10.15 -3.74
CA ASP A 27 0.32 -9.27 -2.72
C ASP A 27 -0.55 -9.15 -1.46
N SER A 28 -1.86 -9.41 -1.58
CA SER A 28 -2.76 -9.46 -0.42
C SER A 28 -2.38 -10.60 0.52
N ASP A 29 -2.02 -11.76 -0.03
CA ASP A 29 -1.60 -12.93 0.76
C ASP A 29 -0.31 -12.68 1.55
N LYS A 30 0.53 -11.75 1.08
CA LYS A 30 1.77 -11.34 1.74
C LYS A 30 1.54 -10.27 2.82
N ALA A 31 0.42 -9.55 2.75
CA ALA A 31 0.06 -8.48 3.67
C ALA A 31 -0.57 -9.04 4.96
N GLN A 32 0.14 -9.95 5.63
CA GLN A 32 -0.33 -10.56 6.88
C GLN A 32 -0.11 -9.62 8.07
N LEU A 33 -0.89 -9.82 9.14
CA LEU A 33 -0.71 -9.09 10.39
C LEU A 33 0.71 -9.31 10.93
N LEU A 34 1.31 -8.23 11.46
CA LEU A 34 2.70 -8.19 11.93
C LEU A 34 3.77 -8.43 10.84
N SER A 35 3.41 -8.45 9.56
CA SER A 35 4.41 -8.44 8.48
C SER A 35 5.20 -7.13 8.49
N VAL A 36 6.51 -7.24 8.30
CA VAL A 36 7.41 -6.09 8.18
C VAL A 36 7.52 -5.71 6.72
N VAL A 37 7.10 -4.50 6.37
CA VAL A 37 7.15 -3.97 5.00
C VAL A 37 8.16 -2.85 4.88
N SER A 38 8.76 -2.72 3.69
CA SER A 38 9.65 -1.61 3.38
C SER A 38 8.89 -0.50 2.66
N LYS A 39 9.05 0.75 3.10
CA LYS A 39 8.46 1.92 2.46
C LYS A 39 9.49 2.55 1.52
N LYS A 40 9.17 2.61 0.24
CA LYS A 40 9.98 3.32 -0.74
C LYS A 40 9.90 4.83 -0.50
N ARG A 41 11.05 5.50 -0.49
CA ARG A 41 11.09 6.96 -0.39
C ARG A 41 10.47 7.61 -1.61
N ARG A 42 9.74 8.70 -1.39
CA ARG A 42 9.18 9.53 -2.45
C ARG A 42 10.32 10.37 -3.03
N PHE A 43 10.47 10.36 -4.34
CA PHE A 43 11.37 11.30 -5.02
C PHE A 43 10.72 12.68 -5.15
N TRP A 44 9.39 12.70 -5.34
CA TRP A 44 8.62 13.93 -5.46
C TRP A 44 7.49 13.96 -4.43
N CYS A 45 7.24 15.12 -3.81
CA CYS A 45 6.17 15.31 -2.81
C CYS A 45 4.77 14.83 -3.27
N TRP A 46 4.50 14.91 -4.57
CA TRP A 46 3.26 14.48 -5.21
C TRP A 46 3.13 12.97 -5.40
N GLN A 47 4.24 12.21 -5.33
CA GLN A 47 4.19 10.76 -5.47
C GLN A 47 3.61 10.13 -4.21
N LYS A 48 2.62 9.25 -4.36
CA LYS A 48 2.17 8.41 -3.24
C LYS A 48 3.30 7.43 -2.84
N PRO A 49 3.49 7.16 -1.53
CA PRO A 49 4.52 6.26 -1.10
C PRO A 49 4.14 4.84 -1.53
N LYS A 50 5.14 4.06 -1.97
CA LYS A 50 4.94 2.66 -2.33
C LYS A 50 5.50 1.78 -1.23
N TYR A 51 4.74 0.75 -0.86
CA TYR A 51 5.15 -0.25 0.10
C TYR A 51 5.52 -1.51 -0.67
N HIS A 52 6.69 -2.07 -0.36
CA HIS A 52 7.15 -3.32 -0.92
C HIS A 52 7.10 -4.38 0.18
N PHE A 53 6.20 -5.35 -0.01
CA PHE A 53 6.22 -6.62 0.69
C PHE A 53 7.47 -7.36 0.19
N ALA A 54 8.39 -7.69 1.07
CA ALA A 54 9.60 -8.40 0.69
C ALA A 54 9.24 -9.74 0.02
N SER A 55 10.11 -10.25 -0.87
CA SER A 55 9.92 -11.56 -1.51
C SER A 55 9.95 -12.72 -0.49
N LEU A 56 10.57 -12.48 0.67
CA LEU A 56 10.50 -13.30 1.86
C LEU A 56 9.58 -12.63 2.87
N THR A 57 8.56 -13.35 3.32
CA THR A 57 7.69 -12.91 4.39
C THR A 57 8.50 -12.78 5.67
N CYS A 58 8.86 -11.56 6.06
CA CYS A 58 9.48 -11.28 7.36
C CYS A 58 8.38 -10.87 8.34
N MET A 59 8.14 -11.69 9.36
CA MET A 59 7.25 -11.36 10.47
C MET A 59 8.00 -10.56 11.53
N LEU A 60 7.26 -9.78 12.33
CA LEU A 60 7.82 -9.06 13.48
C LEU A 60 8.58 -9.99 14.44
N SER A 61 8.11 -11.24 14.60
CA SER A 61 8.78 -12.28 15.39
C SER A 61 10.17 -12.64 14.87
N ASP A 62 10.40 -12.53 13.57
CA ASP A 62 11.67 -12.94 12.94
C ASP A 62 12.74 -11.86 13.11
N VAL A 63 12.30 -10.61 13.33
CA VAL A 63 13.19 -9.45 13.48
C VAL A 63 13.51 -9.19 14.96
N LEU A 64 12.65 -9.60 15.89
CA LEU A 64 12.86 -9.40 17.32
C LEU A 64 13.63 -10.58 17.93
N THR A 65 14.62 -10.28 18.76
CA THR A 65 15.38 -11.29 19.50
C THR A 65 14.59 -11.77 20.72
N ASP A 66 13.95 -12.93 20.60
CA ASP A 66 13.46 -13.74 21.71
C ASP A 66 13.13 -15.17 21.20
N ILE A 67 13.20 -16.16 22.09
CA ILE A 67 12.79 -17.55 21.83
C ILE A 67 11.26 -17.67 21.84
N LYS A 68 10.56 -16.82 22.61
CA LYS A 68 9.09 -16.85 22.64
C LYS A 68 8.51 -16.20 21.37
N ALA A 69 7.60 -16.89 20.70
CA ALA A 69 6.84 -16.29 19.60
C ALA A 69 6.02 -15.08 20.09
N VAL A 70 5.94 -14.01 19.29
CA VAL A 70 4.99 -12.91 19.52
C VAL A 70 3.59 -13.45 19.26
N LYS A 71 2.69 -13.38 20.25
CA LYS A 71 1.30 -13.84 20.10
C LYS A 71 0.35 -12.65 20.14
N PRO A 72 0.06 -12.02 19.00
CA PRO A 72 -0.86 -10.88 18.98
C PRO A 72 -2.26 -11.33 19.38
N VAL A 73 -2.91 -10.51 20.20
CA VAL A 73 -4.36 -10.58 20.36
C VAL A 73 -4.95 -9.87 19.16
N VAL A 74 -5.66 -10.63 18.32
CA VAL A 74 -6.33 -10.11 17.11
C VAL A 74 -7.81 -9.93 17.42
N VAL A 75 -8.30 -8.72 17.21
CA VAL A 75 -9.72 -8.39 17.30
C VAL A 75 -10.27 -8.34 15.89
N GLU A 76 -11.34 -9.09 15.64
CA GLU A 76 -12.04 -9.08 14.37
C GLU A 76 -13.40 -8.40 14.54
N SER A 77 -13.67 -7.41 13.69
CA SER A 77 -14.90 -6.63 13.70
C SER A 77 -15.53 -6.56 12.32
N GLU A 78 -16.84 -6.32 12.28
CA GLU A 78 -17.51 -5.95 11.04
C GLU A 78 -17.02 -4.57 10.60
N PHE A 79 -16.72 -4.41 9.31
CA PHE A 79 -16.15 -3.18 8.79
C PHE A 79 -17.16 -2.41 7.94
N VAL A 80 -17.51 -2.94 6.77
CA VAL A 80 -18.45 -2.29 5.85
C VAL A 80 -18.90 -3.27 4.77
N THR A 81 -20.17 -3.21 4.36
CA THR A 81 -20.62 -3.85 3.13
C THR A 81 -20.45 -2.89 1.96
N TYR A 82 -19.58 -3.22 1.00
CA TYR A 82 -19.24 -2.31 -0.09
C TYR A 82 -19.78 -2.76 -1.44
N VAL A 83 -20.56 -1.87 -2.06
CA VAL A 83 -20.95 -1.89 -3.47
C VAL A 83 -20.78 -0.47 -4.00
N GLY A 84 -19.99 -0.29 -5.05
CA GLY A 84 -19.69 1.04 -5.59
C GLY A 84 -19.56 1.06 -7.11
N THR A 85 -19.96 2.18 -7.69
CA THR A 85 -19.83 2.49 -9.11
C THR A 85 -18.87 3.66 -9.28
N SER A 86 -17.91 3.53 -10.18
CA SER A 86 -16.86 4.52 -10.41
C SER A 86 -16.73 4.85 -11.90
N GLY A 87 -16.86 6.13 -12.24
CA GLY A 87 -16.63 6.64 -13.60
C GLY A 87 -15.26 7.28 -13.74
N ASP A 88 -14.70 7.23 -14.94
CA ASP A 88 -13.44 7.87 -15.30
C ASP A 88 -13.52 8.48 -16.70
N VAL A 89 -13.04 9.71 -16.86
CA VAL A 89 -13.08 10.43 -18.14
C VAL A 89 -11.65 10.56 -18.65
N ILE A 90 -11.36 9.93 -19.78
CA ILE A 90 -10.06 10.01 -20.46
C ILE A 90 -10.16 11.09 -21.53
N ARG A 91 -9.35 12.14 -21.42
CA ARG A 91 -9.25 13.21 -22.43
C ARG A 91 -7.85 13.25 -23.01
N GLY A 92 -7.75 13.31 -24.33
CA GLY A 92 -6.49 13.48 -25.05
C GLY A 92 -6.64 14.56 -26.12
N ASN A 93 -5.61 15.39 -26.29
CA ASN A 93 -5.55 16.35 -27.37
C ASN A 93 -4.13 16.32 -27.94
N ILE A 94 -4.00 16.23 -29.26
CA ILE A 94 -2.72 16.33 -29.97
C ILE A 94 -2.83 17.41 -31.03
N GLY A 95 -1.86 18.32 -31.02
CA GLY A 95 -1.72 19.38 -32.00
C GLY A 95 -0.42 19.22 -32.78
N ALA A 96 -0.43 19.56 -34.06
CA ALA A 96 0.76 19.62 -34.91
C ALA A 96 0.68 20.82 -35.84
N ASP A 97 1.82 21.50 -36.01
CA ASP A 97 1.97 22.64 -36.90
C ASP A 97 2.90 22.26 -38.06
N PHE A 98 2.44 22.49 -39.29
CA PHE A 98 3.23 22.27 -40.50
C PHE A 98 3.10 23.48 -41.44
N GLY A 99 4.07 24.39 -41.38
CA GLY A 99 4.02 25.66 -42.11
C GLY A 99 2.84 26.51 -41.64
N ASN A 100 1.94 26.87 -42.57
CA ASN A 100 0.74 27.65 -42.27
C ASN A 100 -0.47 26.77 -41.87
N VAL A 101 -0.29 25.46 -41.73
CA VAL A 101 -1.37 24.52 -41.40
C VAL A 101 -1.26 24.13 -39.94
N HIS A 102 -2.32 24.40 -39.19
CA HIS A 102 -2.50 23.95 -37.80
C HIS A 102 -3.49 22.79 -37.77
N MET A 103 -3.07 21.64 -37.27
CA MET A 103 -3.91 20.46 -37.09
C MET A 103 -4.07 20.16 -35.61
N ASN A 104 -5.32 20.02 -35.15
CA ASN A 104 -5.64 19.57 -33.80
C ASN A 104 -6.58 18.38 -33.87
N ALA A 105 -6.29 17.35 -33.08
CA ALA A 105 -7.16 16.21 -32.87
C ALA A 105 -7.39 16.01 -31.37
N ALA A 106 -8.65 16.14 -30.95
CA ALA A 106 -9.07 15.90 -29.58
C ALA A 106 -9.97 14.67 -29.50
N GLY A 107 -9.78 13.87 -28.45
CA GLY A 107 -10.57 12.69 -28.13
C GLY A 107 -10.97 12.68 -26.66
N MET A 108 -12.22 12.27 -26.39
CA MET A 108 -12.73 12.07 -25.04
C MET A 108 -13.43 10.72 -24.96
N GLY A 109 -13.07 9.92 -23.97
CA GLY A 109 -13.73 8.66 -23.64
C GLY A 109 -14.22 8.66 -22.20
N TYR A 110 -15.31 7.95 -21.94
CA TYR A 110 -15.82 7.70 -20.59
C TYR A 110 -15.79 6.20 -20.31
N VAL A 111 -15.32 5.82 -19.12
CA VAL A 111 -15.27 4.43 -18.67
C VAL A 111 -15.92 4.35 -17.30
N GLU A 112 -17.00 3.57 -17.21
CA GLU A 112 -17.62 3.23 -15.95
C GLU A 112 -17.20 1.84 -15.47
N SER A 113 -17.03 1.69 -14.16
CA SER A 113 -16.65 0.44 -13.51
C SER A 113 -17.45 0.27 -12.24
N GLN A 114 -18.23 -0.81 -12.18
CA GLN A 114 -18.92 -1.25 -10.98
C GLN A 114 -18.05 -2.27 -10.23
N SER A 115 -18.06 -2.24 -8.90
CA SER A 115 -17.29 -3.14 -8.06
C SER A 115 -18.03 -3.41 -6.76
N SER A 116 -18.08 -4.67 -6.36
CA SER A 116 -18.63 -5.11 -5.08
C SER A 116 -17.58 -5.95 -4.36
N PHE A 117 -17.41 -5.68 -3.07
CA PHE A 117 -16.59 -6.48 -2.17
C PHE A 117 -17.43 -7.22 -1.12
N GLY A 118 -18.76 -7.01 -1.12
CA GLY A 118 -19.65 -7.60 -0.13
C GLY A 118 -19.34 -7.10 1.28
N ALA A 119 -19.70 -7.90 2.28
CA ALA A 119 -19.46 -7.62 3.69
C ALA A 119 -17.98 -7.82 4.04
N LEU A 120 -17.28 -6.71 4.29
CA LEU A 120 -15.89 -6.71 4.72
C LEU A 120 -15.81 -6.78 6.24
N ARG A 121 -14.81 -7.53 6.72
CA ARG A 121 -14.42 -7.59 8.13
C ARG A 121 -13.03 -6.99 8.28
N LYS A 122 -12.75 -6.40 9.43
CA LYS A 122 -11.45 -5.81 9.76
C LYS A 122 -10.81 -6.65 10.87
N GLN A 123 -9.52 -6.93 10.71
CA GLN A 123 -8.71 -7.53 11.74
C GLN A 123 -7.68 -6.52 12.22
N GLU A 124 -7.64 -6.31 13.53
CA GLU A 124 -6.72 -5.36 14.18
C GLU A 124 -5.97 -6.07 15.30
N VAL A 125 -4.70 -5.72 15.47
CA VAL A 125 -3.92 -6.19 16.62
C VAL A 125 -4.15 -5.25 17.78
N ASP A 126 -4.43 -5.80 18.97
CA ASP A 126 -4.40 -5.04 20.21
C ASP A 126 -2.97 -4.53 20.46
N LEU A 127 -2.75 -3.25 20.17
CA LEU A 127 -1.46 -2.61 20.28
C LEU A 127 -0.98 -2.57 21.74
N GLN A 128 -1.88 -2.48 22.73
CA GLN A 128 -1.48 -2.45 24.13
C GLN A 128 -0.91 -3.79 24.57
N HIS A 129 -1.55 -4.89 24.17
CA HIS A 129 -1.00 -6.23 24.40
C HIS A 129 0.29 -6.44 23.63
N LEU A 130 0.35 -6.05 22.37
CA LEU A 130 1.56 -6.19 21.54
C LEU A 130 2.74 -5.44 22.15
N MET A 131 2.56 -4.18 22.56
CA MET A 131 3.62 -3.36 23.14
C MET A 131 4.14 -3.89 24.47
N LYS A 132 3.29 -4.58 25.26
CA LYS A 132 3.74 -5.29 26.47
C LYS A 132 4.58 -6.52 26.11
N ASP A 133 4.16 -7.29 25.10
CA ASP A 133 4.85 -8.51 24.65
C ASP A 133 6.21 -8.23 24.00
N VAL A 134 6.37 -7.09 23.31
CA VAL A 134 7.63 -6.74 22.63
C VAL A 134 8.58 -5.86 23.47
N ARG A 135 8.17 -5.40 24.66
CA ARG A 135 8.92 -4.41 25.46
C ARG A 135 10.37 -4.81 25.75
N GLU A 136 10.58 -6.06 26.12
CA GLU A 136 11.89 -6.59 26.51
C GLU A 136 12.68 -7.16 25.32
N ARG A 137 12.10 -7.12 24.11
CA ARG A 137 12.70 -7.67 22.90
C ARG A 137 13.48 -6.60 22.17
N PHE A 138 14.63 -6.96 21.61
CA PHE A 138 15.48 -6.01 20.89
C PHE A 138 15.69 -6.42 19.43
N LEU A 139 15.99 -5.44 18.59
CA LEU A 139 16.39 -5.68 17.21
C LEU A 139 17.87 -6.08 17.17
N PRO A 140 18.25 -7.16 16.47
CA PRO A 140 19.64 -7.53 16.30
C PRO A 140 20.44 -6.38 15.65
N PRO A 141 21.64 -6.05 16.15
CA PRO A 141 22.49 -5.02 15.57
C PRO A 141 22.78 -5.20 14.06
N VAL A 142 22.81 -6.45 13.58
CA VAL A 142 23.01 -6.78 12.17
C VAL A 142 21.84 -6.30 11.31
N LEU A 143 20.59 -6.52 11.76
CA LEU A 143 19.39 -6.05 11.06
C LEU A 143 19.28 -4.53 11.09
N ILE A 144 19.64 -3.90 12.22
CA ILE A 144 19.69 -2.43 12.30
C ILE A 144 20.66 -1.88 11.25
N LYS A 145 21.87 -2.44 11.15
CA LYS A 145 22.87 -2.01 10.15
C LYS A 145 22.38 -2.23 8.71
N SER A 146 21.76 -3.36 8.39
CA SER A 146 21.26 -3.62 7.03
C SER A 146 20.12 -2.67 6.65
N PHE A 147 19.19 -2.39 7.56
CA PHE A 147 18.12 -1.41 7.33
C PHE A 147 18.64 0.02 7.18
N LEU A 148 19.67 0.40 7.94
CA LEU A 148 20.31 1.71 7.81
C LEU A 148 21.11 1.83 6.51
N HIS A 149 21.85 0.79 6.12
CA HIS A 149 22.66 0.79 4.91
C HIS A 149 21.79 0.83 3.65
N GLY A 150 20.71 0.05 3.59
CA GLY A 150 19.73 0.12 2.51
C GLY A 150 19.13 1.52 2.34
N ARG A 151 18.98 2.27 3.44
CA ARG A 151 18.49 3.66 3.45
C ARG A 151 19.46 4.65 2.79
N ASN A 152 20.77 4.39 2.87
CA ASN A 152 21.81 5.24 2.29
C ASN A 152 22.04 4.92 0.81
N SER A 153 22.11 3.64 0.43
CA SER A 153 22.29 3.23 -0.98
C SER A 153 21.11 3.57 -1.89
N GLU A 154 19.93 3.85 -1.33
CA GLU A 154 18.79 4.40 -2.08
C GLU A 154 18.89 5.92 -2.27
N LYS A 155 19.64 6.64 -1.41
CA LYS A 155 19.90 8.07 -1.58
C LYS A 155 20.86 8.35 -2.75
N ASP A 156 21.88 7.51 -2.89
CA ASP A 156 22.94 7.67 -3.90
C ASP A 156 22.49 7.31 -5.32
N ARG A 157 21.49 6.44 -5.49
CA ARG A 157 20.91 6.10 -6.81
C ARG A 157 19.95 7.16 -7.36
N ASN A 158 19.61 8.14 -6.53
CA ASN A 158 18.53 9.09 -6.74
C ASN A 158 19.02 10.54 -6.78
N SER A 159 20.35 10.73 -6.69
CA SER A 159 21.07 12.01 -6.86
C SER A 159 21.74 12.02 -8.22
#